data_AF-A0A7S0C8K6-F1
#
_entry.id   AF-A0A7S0C8K6-F1
#
_cell.length_a   1.000
_cell.length_b   1.000
_cell.length_c   1.000
_cell.angle_alpha   90.00
_cell.angle_beta   90.00
_cell.angle_gamma   90.00
#
_symmetry.space_group_name_H-M   'P 1'
#
loop_
_entity.id
_entity.type
_entity.pdbx_description
1 polymer ?
#
loop_
_entity_poly.entity_id
_entity_poly.type
_entity_poly.pdbx_seq_one_letter_code
_entity_poly.pdbx_strand_id
1 'polypeptide(L)'
;KSEIKKISSECDAAKQEARESQQQLHATKADLEIAWSDYERVLTANDNLQQALEAFQAERDAEALLYDEQMENKELATSAAHMAALISLEEANALEMKAVQTASDKAISKMMAEIRLVEQDMEMQRKDNVGLRRSLDEAIHRLQISQEDVIDRSLMKNILLDWFSKKTRDKKSTGAGGRKEVLNLMANVLHFTEDEKEIVGLENINSTSAFGKVVGVVTAPLPQAALNLDKIEGDNVREKWVNFLLAEAGDDAVVGANTNNDLAASIRES
;
A
#
# COMPACT_ATOMS: atom_id res chain seq x y z
N LYS A 1 125.63 -53.81 68.66
CA LYS A 1 124.95 -54.71 67.68
C LYS A 1 123.42 -54.69 67.81
N SER A 2 122.82 -54.53 69.00
CA SER A 2 121.35 -54.43 69.15
C SER A 2 120.78 -53.07 68.71
N GLU A 3 121.46 -51.96 69.01
CA GLU A 3 121.01 -50.61 68.60
C GLU A 3 120.96 -50.43 67.08
N ILE A 4 121.96 -50.95 66.36
CA ILE A 4 122.00 -50.92 64.88
C ILE A 4 120.79 -51.67 64.28
N LYS A 5 120.37 -52.80 64.88
CA LYS A 5 119.17 -53.54 64.43
C LYS A 5 117.88 -52.76 64.72
N LYS A 6 117.81 -52.10 65.87
CA LYS A 6 116.65 -51.28 66.25
C LYS A 6 116.47 -50.10 65.29
N ILE A 7 117.55 -49.36 65.02
CA ILE A 7 117.59 -48.24 64.07
C ILE A 7 117.23 -48.71 62.64
N SER A 8 117.70 -49.88 62.21
CA SER A 8 117.31 -50.48 60.93
C SER A 8 115.80 -50.75 60.86
N SER A 9 115.22 -51.34 61.90
CA SER A 9 113.78 -51.64 61.92
C SER A 9 112.91 -50.38 61.95
N GLU A 10 113.35 -49.35 62.67
CA GLU A 10 112.69 -48.04 62.70
C GLU A 10 112.79 -47.34 61.33
N CYS A 11 113.94 -47.44 60.66
CA CYS A 11 114.12 -46.93 59.30
C CYS A 11 113.24 -47.65 58.28
N ASP A 12 113.12 -48.97 58.37
CA ASP A 12 112.28 -49.75 57.46
C ASP A 12 110.78 -49.51 57.73
N ALA A 13 110.37 -49.35 58.99
CA ALA A 13 109.02 -48.94 59.37
C ALA A 13 108.68 -47.54 58.84
N ALA A 14 109.58 -46.56 58.98
CA ALA A 14 109.38 -45.22 58.44
C ALA A 14 109.32 -45.21 56.90
N LYS A 15 110.11 -46.04 56.21
CA LYS A 15 110.02 -46.20 54.75
C LYS A 15 108.70 -46.83 54.32
N GLN A 16 108.20 -47.80 55.09
CA GLN A 16 106.92 -48.44 54.84
C GLN A 16 105.77 -47.43 55.01
N GLU A 17 105.77 -46.67 56.12
CA GLU A 17 104.80 -45.60 56.38
C GLU A 17 104.85 -44.49 55.31
N ALA A 18 106.05 -44.12 54.85
CA ALA A 18 106.21 -43.16 53.76
C ALA A 18 105.62 -43.68 52.43
N ARG A 19 105.79 -44.97 52.13
CA ARG A 19 105.19 -45.60 50.95
C ARG A 19 103.68 -45.69 51.06
N GLU A 20 103.16 -46.06 52.22
CA GLU A 20 101.72 -46.13 52.48
C GLU A 20 101.08 -44.75 52.38
N SER A 21 101.69 -43.72 52.98
CA SER A 21 101.26 -42.32 52.87
C SER A 21 101.31 -41.83 51.42
N GLN A 22 102.35 -42.20 50.67
CA GLN A 22 102.46 -41.86 49.25
C GLN A 22 101.35 -42.54 48.42
N GLN A 23 101.05 -43.81 48.69
CA GLN A 23 99.95 -44.52 48.04
C GLN A 23 98.60 -43.87 48.37
N GLN A 24 98.37 -43.48 49.62
CA GLN A 24 97.17 -42.75 50.02
C GLN A 24 97.08 -41.39 49.33
N LEU A 25 98.19 -40.66 49.19
CA LEU A 25 98.24 -39.41 48.42
C LEU A 25 97.90 -39.62 46.94
N HIS A 26 98.35 -40.73 46.34
CA HIS A 26 97.97 -41.06 44.96
C HIS A 26 96.50 -41.45 44.85
N ALA A 27 95.96 -42.24 45.77
CA ALA A 27 94.55 -42.63 45.79
C ALA A 27 93.64 -41.40 45.94
N THR A 28 93.90 -40.54 46.93
CA THR A 28 93.12 -39.32 47.16
C THR A 28 93.20 -38.32 46.01
N LYS A 29 94.33 -38.24 45.29
CA LYS A 29 94.44 -37.44 44.06
C LYS A 29 93.57 -38.00 42.93
N ALA A 30 93.56 -39.33 42.75
CA ALA A 30 92.71 -39.98 41.75
C ALA A 30 91.22 -39.77 42.08
N ASP A 31 90.84 -39.91 43.35
CA ASP A 31 89.46 -39.65 43.80
C ASP A 31 89.05 -38.19 43.56
N LEU A 32 89.98 -37.25 43.80
CA LEU A 32 89.76 -35.84 43.51
C LEU A 32 89.56 -35.60 42.01
N GLU A 33 90.40 -36.19 41.14
CA GLU A 33 90.24 -36.08 39.68
C GLU A 33 88.90 -36.64 39.20
N ILE A 34 88.45 -37.77 39.74
CA ILE A 34 87.13 -38.34 39.44
C ILE A 34 86.01 -37.38 39.88
N ALA A 35 86.09 -36.85 41.10
CA ALA A 35 85.09 -35.91 41.61
C ALA A 35 85.02 -34.62 40.78
N TRP A 36 86.18 -34.12 40.30
CA TRP A 36 86.24 -32.98 39.38
C TRP A 36 85.59 -33.29 38.03
N SER A 37 85.88 -34.45 37.45
CA SER A 37 85.25 -34.87 36.19
C SER A 37 83.74 -35.06 36.33
N ASP A 38 83.27 -35.63 37.44
CA ASP A 38 81.84 -35.75 37.73
C ASP A 38 81.18 -34.39 37.92
N TYR A 39 81.85 -33.45 38.60
CA TYR A 39 81.38 -32.08 38.75
C TYR A 39 81.23 -31.37 37.40
N GLU A 40 82.22 -31.49 36.51
CA GLU A 40 82.18 -30.92 35.16
C GLU A 40 81.07 -31.56 34.29
N ARG A 41 80.86 -32.87 34.41
CA ARG A 41 79.74 -33.56 33.76
C ARG A 41 78.39 -33.04 34.23
N VAL A 42 78.25 -32.78 35.53
CA VAL A 42 77.01 -32.23 36.10
C VAL A 42 76.79 -30.79 35.65
N LEU A 43 77.85 -29.97 35.60
CA LEU A 43 77.76 -28.59 35.10
C LEU A 43 77.30 -28.56 33.64
N THR A 44 77.92 -29.35 32.77
CA THR A 44 77.53 -29.42 31.35
C THR A 44 76.11 -29.96 31.17
N ALA A 45 75.69 -30.95 31.96
CA ALA A 45 74.31 -31.44 31.95
C ALA A 45 73.31 -30.36 32.38
N ASN A 46 73.65 -29.55 33.39
CA ASN A 46 72.80 -28.44 33.85
C ASN A 46 72.69 -27.35 32.78
N ASP A 47 73.81 -26.97 32.16
CA ASP A 47 73.84 -25.98 31.07
C ASP A 47 72.97 -26.43 29.87
N ASN A 48 73.08 -27.71 29.48
CA ASN A 48 72.23 -28.28 28.42
C ASN A 48 70.75 -28.26 28.79
N LEU A 49 70.40 -28.55 30.04
CA LEU A 49 69.00 -28.50 30.50
C LEU A 49 68.48 -27.07 30.54
N GLN A 50 69.29 -26.12 30.99
CA GLN A 50 68.94 -24.71 30.99
C GLN A 50 68.69 -24.22 29.55
N GLN A 51 69.61 -24.54 28.62
CA GLN A 51 69.46 -24.17 27.22
C GLN A 51 68.20 -24.80 26.59
N ALA A 52 67.90 -26.06 26.90
CA ALA A 52 66.68 -26.72 26.43
C ALA A 52 65.42 -26.04 26.99
N LEU A 53 65.42 -25.64 28.27
CA LEU A 53 64.30 -24.93 28.88
C LEU A 53 64.09 -23.54 28.27
N GLU A 54 65.17 -22.79 28.03
CA GLU A 54 65.11 -21.49 27.36
C GLU A 54 64.58 -21.63 25.93
N ALA A 55 65.00 -22.66 25.18
CA ALA A 55 64.48 -22.95 23.85
C ALA A 55 62.98 -23.26 23.86
N PHE A 56 62.50 -24.09 24.80
CA PHE A 56 61.07 -24.37 24.95
C PHE A 56 60.26 -23.14 25.34
N GLN A 57 60.81 -22.27 26.20
CA GLN A 57 60.15 -21.01 26.56
C GLN A 57 60.04 -20.09 25.35
N ALA A 58 61.12 -19.91 24.60
CA ALA A 58 61.13 -19.11 23.38
C ALA A 58 60.15 -19.65 22.32
N GLU A 59 60.07 -20.97 22.16
CA GLU A 59 59.11 -21.61 21.25
C GLU A 59 57.67 -21.37 21.68
N ARG A 60 57.34 -21.55 22.97
CA ARG A 60 55.99 -21.25 23.48
C ARG A 60 55.60 -19.79 23.36
N ASP A 61 56.53 -18.87 23.59
CA ASP A 61 56.28 -17.44 23.44
C ASP A 61 56.04 -17.07 21.97
N ALA A 62 56.79 -17.68 21.05
CA ALA A 62 56.57 -17.53 19.61
C ALA A 62 55.22 -18.13 19.15
N GLU A 63 54.84 -19.29 19.68
CA GLU A 63 53.52 -19.89 19.43
C GLU A 63 52.40 -18.98 19.93
N ALA A 64 52.52 -18.42 21.14
CA ALA A 64 51.53 -17.50 21.69
C ALA A 64 51.34 -16.26 20.80
N LEU A 65 52.44 -15.66 20.32
CA LEU A 65 52.38 -14.53 19.39
C LEU A 65 51.70 -14.89 18.07
N LEU A 66 51.97 -16.07 17.52
CA LEU A 66 51.30 -16.55 16.30
C LEU A 66 49.80 -16.77 16.50
N TYR A 67 49.39 -17.28 17.67
CA TYR A 67 47.97 -17.42 18.00
C TYR A 67 47.27 -16.06 18.10
N ASP A 68 47.89 -15.09 18.76
CA ASP A 68 47.35 -13.74 18.89
C ASP A 68 47.22 -13.06 17.51
N GLU A 69 48.26 -13.15 16.67
CA GLU A 69 48.21 -12.64 15.29
C GLU A 69 47.12 -13.34 14.46
N GLN A 70 46.96 -14.65 14.63
CA GLN A 70 45.90 -15.38 13.92
C GLN A 70 44.50 -14.94 14.37
N MET A 71 44.31 -14.68 15.66
CA MET A 71 43.03 -14.19 16.19
C MET A 71 42.72 -12.78 15.67
N GLU A 72 43.70 -11.87 15.70
CA GLU A 72 43.56 -10.52 15.16
C GLU A 72 43.22 -10.56 13.67
N ASN A 73 43.94 -11.37 12.89
CA ASN A 73 43.67 -11.53 11.46
C ASN A 73 42.27 -12.08 11.17
N LYS A 74 41.79 -13.03 11.99
CA LYS A 74 40.43 -13.56 11.88
C LYS A 74 39.39 -12.49 12.19
N GLU A 75 39.59 -11.70 13.25
CA GLU A 75 38.69 -10.61 13.62
C GLU A 75 38.64 -9.52 12.55
N LEU A 76 39.79 -9.14 11.98
CA LEU A 76 39.86 -8.20 10.87
C LEU A 76 39.14 -8.74 9.63
N ALA A 77 39.34 -10.02 9.30
CA ALA A 77 38.67 -10.65 8.16
C ALA A 77 37.15 -10.73 8.35
N THR A 78 36.66 -11.07 9.55
CA THR A 78 35.22 -11.11 9.82
C THR A 78 34.60 -9.72 9.80
N SER A 79 35.28 -8.72 10.37
CA SER A 79 34.86 -7.32 10.32
C SER A 79 34.79 -6.79 8.88
N ALA A 80 35.82 -7.05 8.07
CA ALA A 80 35.84 -6.67 6.66
C ALA A 80 34.72 -7.36 5.85
N ALA A 81 34.49 -8.66 6.09
CA ALA A 81 33.40 -9.39 5.44
C ALA A 81 32.03 -8.84 5.82
N HIS A 82 31.82 -8.49 7.09
CA HIS A 82 30.58 -7.88 7.56
C HIS A 82 30.36 -6.50 6.93
N MET A 83 31.40 -5.67 6.86
CA MET A 83 31.32 -4.36 6.21
C MET A 83 30.99 -4.48 4.72
N ALA A 84 31.63 -5.42 4.01
CA ALA A 84 31.32 -5.67 2.61
C ALA A 84 29.87 -6.15 2.40
N ALA A 85 29.36 -7.00 3.30
CA ALA A 85 27.97 -7.46 3.26
C ALA A 85 26.97 -6.31 3.48
N LEU A 86 27.25 -5.40 4.42
CA LEU A 86 26.42 -4.20 4.64
C LEU A 86 26.40 -3.30 3.41
N ILE A 87 27.56 -2.99 2.82
CA ILE A 87 27.64 -2.16 1.61
C ILE A 87 26.86 -2.81 0.46
N SER A 88 27.02 -4.12 0.25
CA SER A 88 26.28 -4.82 -0.80
C SER A 88 24.76 -4.79 -0.57
N LEU A 89 24.31 -4.84 0.69
CA LEU A 89 22.89 -4.76 1.03
C LEU A 89 22.34 -3.34 0.85
N GLU A 90 23.11 -2.32 1.23
CA GLU A 90 22.76 -0.91 0.97
C GLU A 90 22.64 -0.62 -0.52
N GLU A 91 23.58 -1.10 -1.34
CA GLU A 91 23.53 -0.97 -2.80
C GLU A 91 22.32 -1.68 -3.40
N ALA A 92 22.02 -2.91 -2.96
CA ALA A 92 20.85 -3.65 -3.43
C ALA A 92 19.54 -2.92 -3.08
N ASN A 93 19.43 -2.41 -1.85
CA ASN A 93 18.27 -1.65 -1.40
C ASN A 93 18.12 -0.33 -2.18
N ALA A 94 19.22 0.40 -2.41
CA ALA A 94 19.21 1.63 -3.20
C ALA A 94 18.71 1.39 -4.64
N LEU A 95 19.11 0.27 -5.25
CA LEU A 95 18.63 -0.13 -6.57
C LEU A 95 17.14 -0.48 -6.57
N GLU A 96 16.66 -1.19 -5.55
CA GLU A 96 15.25 -1.53 -5.40
C GLU A 96 14.39 -0.29 -5.22
N MET A 97 14.78 0.63 -4.32
CA MET A 97 14.10 1.89 -4.10
C MET A 97 14.01 2.73 -5.37
N LYS A 98 15.09 2.77 -6.15
CA LYS A 98 15.10 3.44 -7.46
C LYS A 98 14.14 2.77 -8.45
N ALA A 99 14.11 1.44 -8.48
CA ALA A 99 13.18 0.70 -9.33
C ALA A 99 11.72 1.00 -8.96
N VAL A 100 11.39 0.96 -7.67
CA VAL A 100 10.06 1.31 -7.13
C VAL A 100 9.68 2.74 -7.51
N GLN A 101 10.59 3.69 -7.35
CA GLN A 101 10.35 5.09 -7.72
C GLN A 101 10.06 5.23 -9.21
N THR A 102 10.88 4.62 -10.08
CA THR A 102 10.65 4.68 -11.54
C THR A 102 9.34 4.00 -11.96
N ALA A 103 8.95 2.91 -11.29
CA ALA A 103 7.68 2.23 -11.54
C ALA A 103 6.50 3.12 -11.10
N SER A 104 6.61 3.77 -9.94
CA SER A 104 5.62 4.73 -9.43
C SER A 104 5.48 5.93 -10.38
N ASP A 105 6.59 6.55 -10.80
CA ASP A 105 6.58 7.69 -11.72
C ASP A 105 5.93 7.32 -13.06
N LYS A 106 6.21 6.11 -13.57
CA LYS A 106 5.57 5.59 -14.78
C LYS A 106 4.07 5.37 -14.58
N ALA A 107 3.65 4.84 -13.43
CA ALA A 107 2.23 4.65 -13.10
C ALA A 107 1.50 5.99 -12.99
N ILE A 108 2.08 6.97 -12.29
CA ILE A 108 1.56 8.32 -12.16
C ILE A 108 1.47 8.99 -13.54
N SER A 109 2.51 8.88 -14.37
CA SER A 109 2.50 9.42 -15.73
C SER A 109 1.39 8.81 -16.59
N LYS A 110 1.15 7.49 -16.46
CA LYS A 110 0.05 6.82 -17.16
C LYS A 110 -1.30 7.31 -16.67
N MET A 111 -1.49 7.42 -15.36
CA MET A 111 -2.71 7.94 -14.75
C MET A 111 -2.99 9.39 -15.18
N MET A 112 -1.97 10.25 -15.21
CA MET A 112 -2.11 11.62 -15.71
C MET A 112 -2.53 11.66 -17.20
N ALA A 113 -2.02 10.75 -18.03
CA ALA A 113 -2.43 10.66 -19.42
C ALA A 113 -3.89 10.19 -19.55
N GLU A 114 -4.31 9.23 -18.74
CA GLU A 114 -5.69 8.74 -18.69
C GLU A 114 -6.67 9.83 -18.21
N ILE A 115 -6.30 10.60 -17.18
CA ILE A 115 -7.08 11.77 -16.72
C ILE A 115 -7.30 12.75 -17.87
N ARG A 116 -6.27 13.07 -18.65
CA ARG A 116 -6.41 13.98 -19.80
C ARG A 116 -7.36 13.44 -20.87
N LEU A 117 -7.34 12.13 -21.12
CA LEU A 117 -8.27 11.50 -22.06
C LEU A 117 -9.72 11.61 -21.56
N VAL A 118 -9.95 11.30 -20.28
CA VAL A 118 -11.28 11.41 -19.67
C VAL A 118 -11.76 12.87 -19.64
N GLU A 119 -10.89 13.83 -19.35
CA GLU A 119 -11.21 15.26 -19.41
C GLU A 119 -11.62 15.69 -20.82
N GLN A 120 -10.91 15.21 -21.84
CA GLN A 120 -11.23 15.48 -23.24
C GLN A 120 -12.59 14.87 -23.63
N ASP A 121 -12.88 13.64 -23.22
CA ASP A 121 -14.15 12.97 -23.49
C ASP A 121 -15.31 13.67 -22.78
N MET A 122 -15.13 14.10 -21.53
CA MET A 122 -16.12 14.90 -20.80
C MET A 122 -16.42 16.20 -21.52
N GLU A 123 -15.41 16.88 -22.05
CA GLU A 123 -15.60 18.12 -22.80
C GLU A 123 -16.33 17.88 -24.14
N MET A 124 -16.05 16.77 -24.81
CA MET A 124 -16.79 16.36 -26.00
C MET A 124 -18.26 16.08 -25.69
N GLN A 125 -18.55 15.31 -24.64
CA GLN A 125 -19.92 15.04 -24.19
C GLN A 125 -20.67 16.32 -23.79
N ARG A 126 -19.98 17.30 -23.18
CA ARG A 126 -20.57 18.62 -22.90
C ARG A 126 -20.96 19.35 -24.19
N LYS A 127 -20.07 19.37 -25.19
CA LYS A 127 -20.37 19.99 -26.50
C LYS A 127 -21.53 19.29 -27.21
N ASP A 128 -21.56 17.96 -27.18
CA ASP A 128 -22.64 17.17 -27.77
C ASP A 128 -23.97 17.42 -27.04
N ASN A 129 -23.96 17.50 -25.70
CA ASN A 129 -25.16 17.82 -24.93
C ASN A 129 -25.74 19.20 -25.29
N VAL A 130 -24.86 20.21 -25.43
CA VAL A 130 -25.26 21.54 -25.90
C VAL A 130 -25.80 21.49 -27.34
N GLY A 131 -25.17 20.71 -28.22
CA GLY A 131 -25.63 20.49 -29.59
C GLY A 131 -27.01 19.84 -29.66
N LEU A 132 -27.24 18.79 -28.87
CA LEU A 132 -28.52 18.09 -28.76
C LEU A 132 -29.62 19.01 -28.22
N ARG A 133 -29.32 19.83 -27.20
CA ARG A 133 -30.26 20.83 -26.67
C ARG A 133 -30.64 21.84 -27.75
N ARG A 134 -29.68 22.38 -28.50
CA ARG A 134 -29.96 23.28 -29.61
C ARG A 134 -30.81 22.63 -30.70
N SER A 135 -30.50 21.38 -31.06
CA SER A 135 -31.29 20.62 -32.05
C SER A 135 -32.71 20.35 -31.56
N LEU A 136 -32.88 20.08 -30.26
CA LEU A 136 -34.19 19.88 -29.64
C LEU A 136 -34.99 21.19 -29.64
N ASP A 137 -34.37 22.31 -29.25
CA ASP A 137 -34.99 23.63 -29.28
C ASP A 137 -35.42 24.01 -30.70
N GLU A 138 -34.60 23.70 -31.71
CA GLU A 138 -34.96 23.92 -33.12
C GLU A 138 -36.14 23.03 -33.55
N ALA A 139 -36.16 21.76 -33.14
CA ALA A 139 -37.28 20.86 -33.44
C ALA A 139 -38.59 21.32 -32.76
N ILE A 140 -38.52 21.79 -31.51
CA ILE A 140 -39.66 22.38 -30.80
C ILE A 140 -40.15 23.63 -31.53
N HIS A 141 -39.24 24.51 -31.94
CA HIS A 141 -39.59 25.72 -32.67
C HIS A 141 -40.26 25.41 -34.02
N ARG A 142 -39.74 24.43 -34.79
CA ARG A 142 -40.36 23.96 -36.04
C ARG A 142 -41.75 23.39 -35.82
N LEU A 143 -41.94 22.62 -34.75
CA LEU A 143 -43.25 22.08 -34.39
C LEU A 143 -44.23 23.20 -34.05
N GLN A 144 -43.83 24.16 -33.21
CA GLN A 144 -44.65 25.31 -32.83
C GLN A 144 -45.07 26.13 -34.06
N ILE A 145 -44.15 26.45 -34.97
CA ILE A 145 -44.47 27.15 -36.22
C ILE A 145 -45.43 26.32 -37.08
N SER A 146 -45.23 25.00 -37.20
CA SER A 146 -46.13 24.16 -38.00
C SER A 146 -47.50 23.99 -37.37
N GLN A 147 -47.62 24.14 -36.05
CA GLN A 147 -48.87 23.91 -35.31
C GLN A 147 -49.75 25.16 -35.27
N GLU A 148 -49.18 26.35 -35.41
CA GLU A 148 -49.94 27.62 -35.45
C GLU A 148 -50.82 27.78 -36.70
N ASP A 149 -50.63 26.99 -37.77
CA ASP A 149 -51.35 27.20 -39.04
C ASP A 149 -52.05 25.95 -39.61
N VAL A 150 -52.12 24.85 -38.85
CA VAL A 150 -52.84 23.64 -39.28
C VAL A 150 -54.22 23.59 -38.63
N ILE A 151 -55.14 24.39 -39.19
CA ILE A 151 -56.56 24.20 -38.94
C ILE A 151 -57.00 22.92 -39.66
N ASP A 152 -57.55 21.95 -38.92
CA ASP A 152 -58.05 20.72 -39.52
C ASP A 152 -59.17 21.04 -40.53
N ARG A 153 -58.85 20.88 -41.82
CA ARG A 153 -59.76 21.15 -42.94
C ARG A 153 -61.04 20.31 -42.86
N SER A 154 -60.96 19.10 -42.31
CA SER A 154 -62.10 18.22 -42.10
C SER A 154 -63.02 18.78 -41.01
N LEU A 155 -62.44 19.24 -39.90
CA LEU A 155 -63.15 19.91 -38.82
C LEU A 155 -63.85 21.18 -39.35
N MET A 156 -63.13 22.07 -40.03
CA MET A 156 -63.73 23.29 -40.60
C MET A 156 -64.83 22.99 -41.62
N LYS A 157 -64.63 21.99 -42.47
CA LYS A 157 -65.66 21.53 -43.40
C LYS A 157 -66.89 21.04 -42.66
N ASN A 158 -66.74 20.25 -41.61
CA ASN A 158 -67.86 19.74 -40.82
C ASN A 158 -68.61 20.87 -40.11
N ILE A 159 -67.90 21.83 -39.50
CA ILE A 159 -68.51 23.00 -38.84
C ILE A 159 -69.26 23.87 -39.87
N LEU A 160 -68.70 24.07 -41.09
CA LEU A 160 -69.38 24.76 -42.19
C LEU A 160 -70.60 24.00 -42.72
N LEU A 161 -70.52 22.67 -42.84
CA LEU A 161 -71.65 21.84 -43.26
C LEU A 161 -72.77 21.89 -42.21
N ASP A 162 -72.42 21.87 -40.92
CA ASP A 162 -73.39 21.96 -39.83
C ASP A 162 -74.05 23.34 -39.79
N TRP A 163 -73.27 24.41 -40.04
CA TRP A 163 -73.77 25.77 -40.25
C TRP A 163 -74.83 25.87 -41.36
N PHE A 164 -74.51 25.35 -42.55
CA PHE A 164 -75.39 25.40 -43.71
C PHE A 164 -76.60 24.46 -43.59
N SER A 165 -76.43 23.31 -42.93
CA SER A 165 -77.51 22.36 -42.69
C SER A 165 -78.56 22.95 -41.73
N LYS A 166 -78.12 23.68 -40.70
CA LYS A 166 -79.02 24.41 -39.79
C LYS A 166 -79.78 25.56 -40.49
N LYS A 167 -79.18 26.22 -41.49
CA LYS A 167 -79.85 27.24 -42.33
C LYS A 167 -81.05 26.69 -43.11
N THR A 168 -81.04 25.39 -43.44
CA THR A 168 -82.06 24.76 -44.29
C THR A 168 -83.20 24.16 -43.47
N ARG A 169 -82.98 23.84 -42.19
CA ARG A 169 -83.97 23.18 -41.31
C ARG A 169 -84.83 24.12 -40.46
N ASP A 170 -84.36 25.32 -40.13
CA ASP A 170 -85.11 26.23 -39.25
C ASP A 170 -85.62 27.48 -39.96
N LYS A 171 -86.83 27.37 -40.54
CA LYS A 171 -87.66 28.54 -40.90
C LYS A 171 -88.77 28.82 -39.88
N LYS A 172 -88.87 28.11 -38.75
CA LYS A 172 -90.06 28.24 -37.86
C LYS A 172 -89.90 28.21 -36.34
N SER A 173 -88.70 28.12 -35.77
CA SER A 173 -88.56 28.37 -34.31
C SER A 173 -87.15 28.82 -33.94
N THR A 174 -87.03 29.97 -33.27
CA THR A 174 -85.87 30.38 -32.43
C THR A 174 -84.47 30.26 -33.05
N GLY A 175 -84.33 30.68 -34.32
CA GLY A 175 -83.13 30.51 -35.17
C GLY A 175 -81.96 31.49 -35.00
N ALA A 176 -81.59 31.89 -33.77
CA ALA A 176 -80.40 32.72 -33.52
C ALA A 176 -79.32 32.05 -32.65
N GLY A 177 -79.70 31.17 -31.71
CA GLY A 177 -78.78 30.56 -30.74
C GLY A 177 -77.78 29.57 -31.36
N GLY A 178 -78.28 28.53 -32.04
CA GLY A 178 -77.40 27.51 -32.65
C GLY A 178 -76.52 28.02 -33.79
N ARG A 179 -76.89 29.17 -34.39
CA ARG A 179 -76.06 29.89 -35.36
C ARG A 179 -75.01 30.75 -34.63
N LYS A 180 -75.32 31.38 -33.49
CA LYS A 180 -74.27 32.06 -32.73
C LYS A 180 -73.27 31.06 -32.12
N GLU A 181 -73.73 29.90 -31.66
CA GLU A 181 -72.88 28.85 -31.09
C GLU A 181 -71.87 28.29 -32.10
N VAL A 182 -72.30 28.00 -33.33
CA VAL A 182 -71.39 27.49 -34.37
C VAL A 182 -70.39 28.57 -34.82
N LEU A 183 -70.81 29.84 -34.89
CA LEU A 183 -69.90 30.96 -35.16
C LEU A 183 -68.89 31.14 -34.02
N ASN A 184 -69.33 31.01 -32.77
CA ASN A 184 -68.46 31.10 -31.60
C ASN A 184 -67.44 29.97 -31.58
N LEU A 185 -67.87 28.75 -31.94
CA LEU A 185 -66.98 27.62 -32.11
C LEU A 185 -65.94 27.88 -33.22
N MET A 186 -66.37 28.42 -34.37
CA MET A 186 -65.45 28.81 -35.45
C MET A 186 -64.47 29.90 -35.02
N ALA A 187 -64.93 30.94 -34.32
CA ALA A 187 -64.08 32.03 -33.84
C ALA A 187 -63.03 31.52 -32.84
N ASN A 188 -63.37 30.56 -31.98
CA ASN A 188 -62.43 29.94 -31.06
C ASN A 188 -61.44 29.00 -31.77
N VAL A 189 -61.89 28.25 -32.79
CA VAL A 189 -61.03 27.35 -33.58
C VAL A 189 -60.09 28.12 -34.52
N LEU A 190 -60.53 29.26 -35.05
CA LEU A 190 -59.75 30.12 -35.94
C LEU A 190 -58.99 31.24 -35.20
N HIS A 191 -59.00 31.22 -33.86
CA HIS A 191 -58.35 32.22 -33.01
C HIS A 191 -58.68 33.68 -33.38
N PHE A 192 -59.95 33.99 -33.65
CA PHE A 192 -60.37 35.37 -33.95
C PHE A 192 -59.98 36.30 -32.80
N THR A 193 -59.39 37.44 -33.14
CA THR A 193 -59.17 38.54 -32.21
C THR A 193 -60.51 39.12 -31.76
N GLU A 194 -60.52 39.85 -30.63
CA GLU A 194 -61.77 40.41 -30.08
C GLU A 194 -62.45 41.36 -31.09
N ASP A 195 -61.65 42.11 -31.86
CA ASP A 195 -62.11 42.99 -32.94
C ASP A 195 -62.78 42.21 -34.08
N GLU A 196 -62.25 41.04 -34.45
CA GLU A 196 -62.84 40.17 -35.48
C GLU A 196 -64.15 39.53 -35.01
N LYS A 197 -64.23 39.15 -33.73
CA LYS A 197 -65.46 38.61 -33.11
C LYS A 197 -66.59 39.64 -33.10
N GLU A 198 -66.26 40.92 -32.92
CA GLU A 198 -67.22 42.03 -33.01
C GLU A 198 -67.82 42.13 -34.42
N ILE A 199 -67.00 42.03 -35.47
CA ILE A 199 -67.43 42.12 -36.87
C ILE A 199 -68.39 40.98 -37.27
N VAL A 200 -68.18 39.75 -36.77
CA VAL A 200 -69.10 38.61 -37.04
C VAL A 200 -70.35 38.58 -36.15
N GLY A 201 -70.56 39.59 -35.29
CA GLY A 201 -71.77 39.73 -34.48
C GLY A 201 -71.85 38.75 -33.30
N LEU A 202 -70.68 38.27 -32.85
CA LEU A 202 -70.50 37.50 -31.61
C LEU A 202 -70.28 38.44 -30.43
N GLU A 203 -71.21 39.36 -30.21
CA GLU A 203 -71.16 40.23 -29.04
C GLU A 203 -71.47 39.41 -27.77
N ASN A 204 -70.57 39.49 -26.78
CA ASN A 204 -70.62 38.79 -25.51
C ASN A 204 -71.90 39.14 -24.72
N ILE A 205 -72.95 38.33 -24.88
CA ILE A 205 -74.07 38.26 -23.92
C ILE A 205 -73.75 37.10 -22.99
N ASN A 206 -73.20 37.42 -21.81
CA ASN A 206 -73.12 36.65 -20.54
C ASN A 206 -71.70 36.73 -19.95
N SER A 207 -71.37 37.71 -19.11
CA SER A 207 -71.71 37.68 -17.68
C SER A 207 -72.28 36.34 -17.19
N THR A 208 -71.56 35.74 -16.22
CA THR A 208 -72.01 34.77 -15.20
C THR A 208 -71.68 33.29 -15.42
N SER A 209 -70.83 32.79 -14.50
CA SER A 209 -70.77 31.41 -13.98
C SER A 209 -70.45 30.26 -14.92
N ALA A 210 -69.24 29.68 -14.80
CA ALA A 210 -68.96 28.68 -13.76
C ALA A 210 -67.56 28.09 -13.99
N PHE A 211 -66.61 28.47 -13.12
CA PHE A 211 -65.29 27.87 -13.05
C PHE A 211 -65.37 26.45 -12.49
N GLY A 212 -65.22 25.45 -13.36
CA GLY A 212 -64.94 24.07 -12.99
C GLY A 212 -63.44 23.85 -12.79
N LYS A 213 -62.95 24.16 -11.59
CA LYS A 213 -61.58 23.84 -11.13
C LYS A 213 -61.46 22.32 -10.93
N VAL A 214 -60.65 21.64 -11.74
CA VAL A 214 -60.23 20.27 -11.45
C VAL A 214 -59.04 20.33 -10.49
N VAL A 215 -59.26 19.75 -9.32
CA VAL A 215 -58.34 19.67 -8.19
C VAL A 215 -57.23 18.67 -8.50
N GLY A 216 -55.98 19.11 -8.29
CA GLY A 216 -54.78 18.30 -8.41
C GLY A 216 -54.79 17.12 -7.46
N VAL A 217 -54.50 15.95 -8.01
CA VAL A 217 -54.34 14.68 -7.31
C VAL A 217 -52.86 14.32 -7.36
N VAL A 218 -52.30 14.13 -6.16
CA VAL A 218 -51.15 13.26 -5.84
C VAL A 218 -49.77 13.78 -6.24
N THR A 219 -48.99 14.16 -5.22
CA THR A 219 -47.90 13.30 -4.69
C THR A 219 -47.55 13.74 -3.28
N ALA A 220 -47.64 12.80 -2.32
CA ALA A 220 -47.06 12.93 -0.99
C ALA A 220 -45.53 13.05 -1.11
N PRO A 221 -44.85 13.83 -0.26
CA PRO A 221 -43.39 13.79 -0.20
C PRO A 221 -42.98 12.46 0.44
N LEU A 222 -42.28 11.61 -0.32
CA LEU A 222 -41.62 10.44 0.27
C LEU A 222 -40.62 10.91 1.34
N PRO A 223 -40.51 10.19 2.48
CA PRO A 223 -39.49 10.46 3.48
C PRO A 223 -38.11 10.16 2.90
N GLN A 224 -37.17 11.09 3.07
CA GLN A 224 -35.77 10.84 2.80
C GLN A 224 -35.29 9.73 3.75
N ALA A 225 -34.87 8.60 3.19
CA ALA A 225 -34.09 7.62 3.94
C ALA A 225 -32.80 8.32 4.38
N ALA A 226 -32.59 8.42 5.69
CA ALA A 226 -31.35 8.89 6.29
C ALA A 226 -30.23 7.87 5.98
N LEU A 227 -29.67 7.98 4.79
CA LEU A 227 -28.47 7.26 4.38
C LEU A 227 -27.28 7.83 5.17
N ASN A 228 -26.82 7.08 6.16
CA ASN A 228 -25.54 7.33 6.81
C ASN A 228 -24.43 6.79 5.88
N LEU A 229 -23.99 7.62 4.93
CA LEU A 229 -22.91 7.28 3.98
C LEU A 229 -21.56 6.97 4.66
N ASP A 230 -21.37 7.42 5.91
CA ASP A 230 -20.12 7.27 6.66
C ASP A 230 -19.87 5.86 7.24
N LYS A 231 -20.78 4.89 7.02
CA LYS A 231 -20.62 3.50 7.49
C LYS A 231 -20.38 2.46 6.39
N ILE A 232 -20.25 2.89 5.12
CA ILE A 232 -20.01 1.97 4.01
C ILE A 232 -18.49 1.83 3.77
N GLU A 233 -17.86 0.96 4.55
CA GLU A 233 -16.45 0.56 4.36
C GLU A 233 -16.31 -0.45 3.19
N GLY A 234 -15.24 -0.29 2.40
CA GLY A 234 -14.91 -1.13 1.24
C GLY A 234 -14.03 -0.39 0.24
N ASP A 235 -12.91 -0.98 -0.16
CA ASP A 235 -11.86 -0.34 -0.98
C ASP A 235 -12.18 -0.36 -2.48
N ASN A 236 -13.20 -1.11 -2.90
CA ASN A 236 -13.68 -1.10 -4.29
C ASN A 236 -15.20 -0.97 -4.41
N VAL A 237 -15.65 -0.49 -5.58
CA VAL A 237 -17.08 -0.24 -5.88
C VAL A 237 -17.92 -1.52 -5.75
N ARG A 238 -17.36 -2.68 -6.08
CA ARG A 238 -18.04 -3.98 -5.95
C ARG A 238 -18.32 -4.30 -4.47
N GLU A 239 -17.38 -4.07 -3.58
CA GLU A 239 -17.53 -4.28 -2.13
C GLU A 239 -18.57 -3.32 -1.54
N LYS A 240 -18.56 -2.05 -1.96
CA LYS A 240 -19.59 -1.08 -1.53
C LYS A 240 -20.99 -1.48 -1.97
N TRP A 241 -21.15 -2.02 -3.19
CA TRP A 241 -22.43 -2.53 -3.68
C TRP A 241 -22.87 -3.82 -2.98
N VAL A 242 -21.93 -4.73 -2.69
CA VAL A 242 -22.23 -5.95 -1.94
C VAL A 242 -22.61 -5.62 -0.50
N ASN A 243 -21.92 -4.68 0.15
CA ASN A 243 -22.26 -4.21 1.50
C ASN A 243 -23.58 -3.45 1.53
N PHE A 244 -23.89 -2.66 0.51
CA PHE A 244 -25.20 -2.04 0.35
C PHE A 244 -26.31 -3.09 0.24
N LEU A 245 -26.13 -4.12 -0.60
CA LEU A 245 -27.09 -5.20 -0.75
C LEU A 245 -27.24 -6.05 0.53
N LEU A 246 -26.16 -6.25 1.29
CA LEU A 246 -26.19 -6.96 2.57
C LEU A 246 -26.89 -6.14 3.66
N ALA A 247 -26.70 -4.81 3.69
CA ALA A 247 -27.38 -3.92 4.62
C ALA A 247 -28.88 -3.82 4.30
N GLU A 248 -29.24 -3.79 3.02
CA GLU A 248 -30.64 -3.76 2.56
C GLU A 248 -31.34 -5.13 2.75
N ALA A 249 -30.59 -6.24 2.66
CA ALA A 249 -31.12 -7.60 2.81
C ALA A 249 -31.08 -8.14 4.25
N GLY A 250 -30.54 -7.37 5.20
CA GLY A 250 -30.17 -7.84 6.53
C GLY A 250 -30.63 -6.93 7.66
N ASP A 251 -31.88 -6.49 7.66
CA ASP A 251 -32.55 -5.91 8.83
C ASP A 251 -33.74 -6.77 9.24
N ASP A 252 -33.43 -8.00 9.68
CA ASP A 252 -34.24 -8.81 10.61
C ASP A 252 -33.47 -10.09 11.01
N ALA A 253 -32.35 -9.95 11.75
CA ALA A 253 -31.92 -10.96 12.75
C ALA A 253 -30.61 -10.58 13.47
N VAL A 254 -30.74 -10.19 14.74
CA VAL A 254 -29.95 -10.64 15.88
C VAL A 254 -28.42 -10.42 15.86
N VAL A 255 -28.07 -9.31 16.52
CA VAL A 255 -26.91 -9.11 17.39
C VAL A 255 -26.46 -10.39 18.11
N GLY A 256 -25.19 -10.79 17.95
CA GLY A 256 -24.56 -11.72 18.89
C GLY A 256 -23.30 -12.44 18.41
N ALA A 257 -22.18 -12.07 19.02
CA ALA A 257 -20.96 -12.88 19.22
C ALA A 257 -20.00 -13.12 18.04
N ASN A 258 -18.84 -12.45 18.10
CA ASN A 258 -17.56 -13.17 18.17
C ASN A 258 -16.39 -12.26 18.58
N THR A 259 -16.23 -12.10 19.89
CA THR A 259 -14.94 -11.82 20.53
C THR A 259 -14.17 -13.14 20.61
N ASN A 260 -13.30 -13.43 19.64
CA ASN A 260 -12.32 -14.51 19.74
C ASN A 260 -11.17 -14.23 18.76
N ASN A 261 -10.24 -13.37 19.17
CA ASN A 261 -8.89 -13.39 18.60
C ASN A 261 -7.77 -12.91 19.54
N ASP A 262 -8.06 -12.57 20.80
CA ASP A 262 -7.04 -12.10 21.77
C ASP A 262 -6.40 -13.21 22.61
N LEU A 263 -6.65 -14.49 22.34
CA LEU A 263 -5.97 -15.60 23.05
C LEU A 263 -4.76 -16.21 22.31
N ALA A 264 -4.45 -15.76 21.09
CA ALA A 264 -3.31 -16.30 20.34
C ALA A 264 -1.97 -15.59 20.65
N ALA A 265 -1.97 -14.50 21.42
CA ALA A 265 -0.78 -13.72 21.73
C ALA A 265 -0.04 -14.13 23.02
N SER A 266 -0.55 -15.09 23.80
CA SER A 266 0.05 -15.44 25.11
C SER A 266 0.87 -16.74 25.15
N ILE A 267 1.16 -17.38 24.00
CA ILE A 267 2.00 -18.60 23.93
C ILE A 267 3.29 -18.33 23.11
N ARG A 268 3.78 -17.09 23.13
CA ARG A 268 5.05 -16.71 22.47
C ARG A 268 5.99 -15.89 23.35
N GLU A 269 5.97 -16.14 24.65
CA GLU A 269 7.07 -15.82 25.56
C GLU A 269 7.57 -17.13 26.19
N SER A 270 8.53 -17.73 25.49
CA SER A 270 9.63 -18.50 26.08
C SER A 270 10.87 -17.64 25.98
#